data_AF-A0A8H4SEW9-F1
#
_entry.id   AF-A0A8H4SEW9-F1
#
_cell.length_a   1.000
_cell.length_b   1.000
_cell.length_c   1.000
_cell.angle_alpha   90.00
_cell.angle_beta   90.00
_cell.angle_gamma   90.00
#
_symmetry.space_group_name_H-M   'P 1'
#
loop_
_entity.id
_entity.type
_entity.pdbx_description
1 polymer ?
#
loop_
_entity_poly.entity_id
_entity_poly.type
_entity_poly.pdbx_seq_one_letter_code
_entity_poly.pdbx_strand_id
1 'polypeptide(L)'
;MAVRESWFPKELHEGNKVSLDKPTPSQWVIGKPVNTHSYQADEMHYDSYACAQFECHNVPHTGYDHAAKATLAQEATKFTPPELTAYKFLTSNRSQNTPTLLAYKRGTQPTEGPVPGGHVTWIVWEKVPGKCLGDYKYAFVYWDMIPEQRKRVREGFLREIRNIMKMGCFPQRPGPSNLIWNASSGALYFVGFRDSMPFKPKENWDEFYESWLPDFDLAKPPQINFDWKIDYRGNMDGWKL
;
A
#
# COMPACT_ATOMS: atom_id res chain seq x y z
N MET A 1 -35.16 -3.27 -7.81
CA MET A 1 -33.70 -3.49 -7.78
C MET A 1 -33.12 -2.52 -6.78
N ALA A 2 -32.73 -2.98 -5.59
CA ALA A 2 -32.18 -2.11 -4.56
C ALA A 2 -30.80 -1.61 -5.02
N VAL A 3 -30.62 -0.29 -5.02
CA VAL A 3 -29.31 0.34 -5.20
C VAL A 3 -28.42 -0.20 -4.09
N ARG A 4 -27.30 -0.86 -4.44
CA ARG A 4 -26.28 -1.21 -3.44
C ARG A 4 -25.82 0.10 -2.81
N GLU A 5 -26.17 0.32 -1.55
CA GLU A 5 -25.67 1.46 -0.79
C GLU A 5 -24.13 1.38 -0.78
N SER A 6 -23.50 2.48 -1.19
CA SER A 6 -22.04 2.59 -1.21
C SER A 6 -21.54 2.69 0.23
N TRP A 7 -20.55 1.88 0.60
CA TRP A 7 -19.85 1.98 1.89
C TRP A 7 -18.95 3.23 2.00
N PHE A 8 -18.99 4.12 1.01
CA PHE A 8 -18.18 5.33 0.95
C PHE A 8 -19.05 6.58 1.14
N PRO A 9 -18.59 7.57 1.92
CA PRO A 9 -19.28 8.84 2.07
C PRO A 9 -19.58 9.52 0.72
N LYS A 10 -20.73 10.19 0.61
CA LYS A 10 -21.11 10.99 -0.56
C LYS A 10 -20.20 12.21 -0.81
N GLU A 11 -19.30 12.52 0.11
CA GLU A 11 -18.36 13.64 0.02
C GLU A 11 -17.04 13.21 -0.64
N LEU A 12 -16.92 11.94 -1.04
CA LEU A 12 -15.69 11.33 -1.54
C LEU A 12 -15.65 11.36 -3.07
N HIS A 13 -15.59 12.58 -3.61
CA HIS A 13 -15.60 12.89 -5.04
C HIS A 13 -14.40 13.72 -5.47
N GLU A 14 -14.01 13.58 -6.75
CA GLU A 14 -12.95 14.37 -7.36
C GLU A 14 -13.24 15.88 -7.25
N GLY A 15 -12.22 16.66 -6.90
CA GLY A 15 -12.31 18.11 -6.65
C GLY A 15 -12.55 18.51 -5.20
N ASN A 16 -13.04 17.60 -4.35
CA ASN A 16 -13.30 17.92 -2.95
C ASN A 16 -12.01 18.11 -2.14
N LYS A 17 -12.05 19.07 -1.21
CA LYS A 17 -10.93 19.40 -0.32
C LYS A 17 -11.06 18.64 0.99
N VAL A 18 -9.95 18.08 1.47
CA VAL A 18 -9.84 17.40 2.76
C VAL A 18 -8.72 18.02 3.57
N SER A 19 -9.02 18.37 4.82
CA SER A 19 -8.04 18.88 5.79
C SER A 19 -7.59 17.77 6.73
N LEU A 20 -6.28 17.57 6.82
CA LEU A 20 -5.62 16.56 7.65
C LEU A 20 -4.76 17.26 8.70
N ASP A 21 -4.73 16.71 9.91
CA ASP A 21 -4.15 17.37 11.10
C ASP A 21 -2.75 16.85 11.45
N LYS A 22 -2.32 15.72 10.90
CA LYS A 22 -1.04 15.06 11.23
C LYS A 22 -0.24 14.73 9.98
N PRO A 23 1.11 14.71 10.04
CA PRO A 23 1.96 15.10 11.18
C PRO A 23 1.93 16.61 11.42
N THR A 24 1.63 17.40 10.39
CA THR A 24 1.32 18.83 10.46
C THR A 24 0.03 19.11 9.69
N PRO A 25 -0.69 20.20 10.03
CA PRO A 25 -1.88 20.60 9.28
C PRO A 25 -1.60 20.76 7.78
N SER A 26 -2.42 20.13 6.95
CA SER A 26 -2.32 20.18 5.49
C SER A 26 -3.67 20.06 4.83
N GLN A 27 -3.76 20.50 3.57
CA GLN A 27 -5.00 20.47 2.80
C GLN A 27 -4.76 19.81 1.44
N TRP A 28 -5.67 18.90 1.07
CA TRP A 28 -5.52 18.05 -0.10
C TRP A 28 -6.77 18.12 -0.96
N VAL A 29 -6.60 18.06 -2.27
CA VAL A 29 -7.71 17.92 -3.23
C VAL A 29 -7.76 16.47 -3.68
N ILE A 30 -8.93 15.85 -3.55
CA ILE A 30 -9.21 14.50 -4.05
C ILE A 30 -9.20 14.56 -5.57
N GLY A 31 -8.41 13.69 -6.19
CA GLY A 31 -8.34 13.48 -7.62
C GLY A 31 -9.12 12.24 -8.03
N LYS A 32 -8.60 11.54 -9.06
CA LYS A 32 -9.25 10.38 -9.65
C LYS A 32 -9.27 9.18 -8.71
N PRO A 33 -10.35 8.37 -8.70
CA PRO A 33 -10.37 7.10 -8.00
C PRO A 33 -9.37 6.14 -8.61
N VAL A 34 -8.61 5.46 -7.75
CA VAL A 34 -7.60 4.47 -8.12
C VAL A 34 -8.09 3.06 -7.82
N ASN A 35 -8.68 2.84 -6.64
CA ASN A 35 -9.13 1.52 -6.20
C ASN A 35 -10.18 1.62 -5.09
N THR A 36 -11.00 0.59 -4.93
CA THR A 36 -11.91 0.41 -3.79
C THR A 36 -11.84 -1.02 -3.29
N HIS A 37 -11.85 -1.20 -1.98
CA HIS A 37 -11.89 -2.51 -1.33
C HIS A 37 -12.90 -2.50 -0.19
N SER A 38 -13.59 -3.62 0.00
CA SER A 38 -14.47 -3.85 1.14
C SER A 38 -14.24 -5.26 1.66
N TYR A 39 -14.02 -5.36 2.96
CA TYR A 39 -13.89 -6.59 3.71
C TYR A 39 -14.97 -6.61 4.80
N GLN A 40 -15.74 -7.69 4.83
CA GLN A 40 -16.76 -7.93 5.84
C GLN A 40 -16.33 -9.17 6.61
N ALA A 41 -16.12 -9.05 7.91
CA ALA A 41 -15.77 -10.17 8.75
C ALA A 41 -17.02 -11.00 9.06
N ASP A 42 -16.93 -12.29 8.76
CA ASP A 42 -17.96 -13.30 8.97
C ASP A 42 -17.94 -13.77 10.44
N GLU A 43 -16.75 -13.98 11.01
CA GLU A 43 -16.52 -14.45 12.39
C GLU A 43 -15.21 -13.90 13.02
N MET A 44 -15.36 -13.15 14.12
CA MET A 44 -14.49 -12.82 15.27
C MET A 44 -12.97 -12.53 15.20
N HIS A 45 -12.28 -12.37 14.07
CA HIS A 45 -10.82 -12.07 14.12
C HIS A 45 -10.32 -10.81 13.41
N TYR A 46 -11.14 -10.12 12.61
CA TYR A 46 -10.77 -8.87 11.95
C TYR A 46 -11.96 -7.90 11.95
N ASP A 47 -11.70 -6.60 12.06
CA ASP A 47 -12.75 -5.59 11.94
C ASP A 47 -13.19 -5.44 10.48
N SER A 48 -14.51 -5.41 10.23
CA SER A 48 -15.05 -5.08 8.91
C SER A 48 -14.63 -3.67 8.50
N TYR A 49 -14.17 -3.48 7.26
CA TYR A 49 -13.76 -2.18 6.77
C TYR A 49 -13.99 -2.02 5.26
N ALA A 50 -14.14 -0.79 4.82
CA ALA A 50 -14.07 -0.41 3.42
C ALA A 50 -13.00 0.68 3.25
N CYS A 51 -12.25 0.64 2.15
CA CYS A 51 -11.29 1.67 1.80
C CYS A 51 -11.39 2.03 0.32
N ALA A 52 -11.12 3.29 0.03
CA ALA A 52 -11.05 3.80 -1.32
C ALA A 52 -9.79 4.64 -1.45
N GLN A 53 -9.07 4.43 -2.54
CA GLN A 53 -7.80 5.07 -2.85
C GLN A 53 -7.99 6.07 -3.99
N PHE A 54 -7.40 7.24 -3.86
CA PHE A 54 -7.49 8.33 -4.82
C PHE A 54 -6.10 8.89 -5.08
N GLU A 55 -5.90 9.40 -6.28
CA GLU A 55 -4.81 10.37 -6.50
C GLU A 55 -5.18 11.67 -5.79
N CYS A 56 -4.20 12.37 -5.23
CA CYS A 56 -4.45 13.68 -4.61
C CYS A 56 -3.24 14.60 -4.78
N HIS A 57 -3.48 15.90 -4.61
CA HIS A 57 -2.42 16.90 -4.60
C HIS A 57 -2.60 17.87 -3.44
N ASN A 58 -1.48 18.26 -2.83
CA ASN A 58 -1.45 19.22 -1.74
C ASN A 58 -1.72 20.62 -2.31
N VAL A 59 -2.45 21.45 -1.56
CA VAL A 59 -2.69 22.85 -1.87
C VAL A 59 -2.21 23.73 -0.72
N PRO A 60 -1.77 24.98 -0.99
CA PRO A 60 -1.30 25.88 0.05
C PRO A 60 -2.32 25.98 1.18
N HIS A 61 -1.88 25.70 2.40
CA HIS A 61 -2.71 25.84 3.58
C HIS A 61 -2.84 27.33 3.90
N THR A 62 -3.85 27.98 3.34
CA THR A 62 -4.21 29.35 3.73
C THR A 62 -4.80 29.30 5.13
N GLY A 63 -4.02 29.74 6.12
CA GLY A 63 -4.44 29.78 7.51
C GLY A 63 -5.74 30.56 7.69
N TYR A 64 -6.54 30.06 8.63
CA TYR A 64 -7.85 30.51 9.11
C TYR A 64 -9.08 30.00 8.34
N ASP A 65 -9.80 29.06 8.96
CA ASP A 65 -11.06 29.42 9.61
C ASP A 65 -11.31 28.57 10.87
N HIS A 66 -12.06 29.16 11.80
CA HIS A 66 -12.04 29.00 13.25
C HIS A 66 -12.35 27.62 13.86
N ALA A 67 -11.82 27.47 15.08
CA ALA A 67 -12.26 26.53 16.09
C ALA A 67 -13.79 26.47 16.21
N ALA A 68 -14.40 25.39 15.71
CA ALA A 68 -15.78 24.98 16.07
C ALA A 68 -16.08 23.52 15.69
N LYS A 69 -15.18 22.56 15.98
CA LYS A 69 -15.51 21.11 16.09
C LYS A 69 -14.68 20.40 17.16
N ALA A 70 -14.19 21.14 18.16
CA ALA A 70 -13.39 20.58 19.26
C ALA A 70 -14.21 19.76 20.28
N THR A 71 -15.47 19.40 19.97
CA THR A 71 -16.38 18.78 20.94
C THR A 71 -17.08 17.51 20.42
N LEU A 72 -16.54 16.82 19.41
CA LEU A 72 -17.11 15.54 18.93
C LEU A 72 -16.10 14.40 18.73
N ALA A 73 -14.93 14.46 19.37
CA ALA A 73 -13.98 13.35 19.33
C ALA A 73 -13.29 13.14 20.67
N GLN A 74 -14.07 13.11 21.75
CA GLN A 74 -13.64 12.46 22.97
C GLN A 74 -14.07 11.00 22.84
N GLU A 75 -13.09 10.16 22.50
CA GLU A 75 -13.15 8.69 22.46
C GLU A 75 -13.86 8.05 21.26
N ALA A 76 -13.15 8.03 20.12
CA ALA A 76 -13.40 7.05 19.06
C ALA A 76 -12.06 6.70 18.36
N THR A 77 -11.11 6.16 19.12
CA THR A 77 -9.67 6.16 18.76
C THR A 77 -8.92 4.84 18.99
N LYS A 78 -9.62 3.70 19.12
CA LYS A 78 -8.93 2.41 19.36
C LYS A 78 -8.40 1.75 18.08
N PHE A 79 -9.18 1.74 17.00
CA PHE A 79 -8.74 1.12 15.75
C PHE A 79 -7.73 2.01 15.02
N THR A 80 -6.58 1.42 14.67
CA THR A 80 -5.61 2.00 13.74
C THR A 80 -5.42 0.99 12.62
N PRO A 81 -5.77 1.33 11.37
CA PRO A 81 -5.64 0.36 10.29
C PRO A 81 -4.17 -0.08 10.14
N PRO A 82 -3.92 -1.35 9.79
CA PRO A 82 -2.56 -1.85 9.58
C PRO A 82 -1.75 -0.97 8.62
N GLU A 83 -2.40 -0.45 7.56
CA GLU A 83 -1.81 0.50 6.61
C GLU A 83 -1.20 1.74 7.26
N LEU A 84 -1.94 2.41 8.15
CA LEU A 84 -1.43 3.59 8.85
C LEU A 84 -0.26 3.23 9.77
N THR A 85 -0.34 2.07 10.42
CA THR A 85 0.75 1.57 11.27
C THR A 85 2.01 1.30 10.44
N ALA A 86 1.87 0.64 9.29
CA ALA A 86 2.96 0.34 8.38
C ALA A 86 3.63 1.61 7.84
N TYR A 87 2.87 2.56 7.30
CA TYR A 87 3.46 3.79 6.77
C TYR A 87 4.10 4.66 7.85
N LYS A 88 3.53 4.73 9.07
CA LYS A 88 4.19 5.40 10.21
C LYS A 88 5.52 4.74 10.55
N PHE A 89 5.55 3.42 10.62
CA PHE A 89 6.76 2.65 10.89
C PHE A 89 7.83 2.86 9.80
N LEU A 90 7.48 2.67 8.53
CA LEU A 90 8.40 2.81 7.39
C LEU A 90 8.98 4.23 7.29
N THR A 91 8.13 5.25 7.47
CA THR A 91 8.55 6.66 7.44
C THR A 91 9.46 7.00 8.61
N SER A 92 9.14 6.53 9.82
CA SER A 92 9.96 6.81 11.01
C SER A 92 11.34 6.15 10.93
N ASN A 93 11.43 4.99 10.26
CA ASN A 93 12.69 4.30 9.97
C ASN A 93 13.40 4.79 8.69
N ARG A 94 12.89 5.86 8.05
CA ARG A 94 13.47 6.48 6.85
C ARG A 94 13.70 5.49 5.70
N SER A 95 12.75 4.59 5.50
CA SER A 95 12.74 3.66 4.36
C SER A 95 12.95 4.42 3.04
N GLN A 96 13.89 3.94 2.22
CA GLN A 96 14.22 4.55 0.92
C GLN A 96 13.47 3.90 -0.25
N ASN A 97 12.88 2.72 -0.03
CA ASN A 97 12.25 1.90 -1.06
C ASN A 97 10.74 1.70 -0.81
N THR A 98 10.12 2.58 -0.03
CA THR A 98 8.67 2.61 0.19
C THR A 98 8.16 4.06 0.20
N PRO A 99 6.89 4.30 -0.13
CA PRO A 99 6.29 5.62 0.00
C PRO A 99 6.39 6.21 1.40
N THR A 100 6.65 7.52 1.46
CA THR A 100 6.63 8.30 2.70
C THR A 100 5.19 8.62 3.12
N LEU A 101 4.87 8.52 4.40
CA LEU A 101 3.61 9.04 4.96
C LEU A 101 3.65 10.57 4.95
N LEU A 102 2.72 11.21 4.25
CA LEU A 102 2.67 12.66 4.11
C LEU A 102 1.69 13.28 5.10
N ALA A 103 0.51 12.69 5.25
CA ALA A 103 -0.50 13.17 6.17
C ALA A 103 -1.49 12.06 6.58
N TYR A 104 -2.15 12.22 7.72
CA TYR A 104 -3.26 11.37 8.10
C TYR A 104 -4.21 12.08 9.07
N LYS A 105 -5.44 11.57 9.17
CA LYS A 105 -6.44 11.99 10.15
C LYS A 105 -7.26 10.80 10.59
N ARG A 106 -7.60 10.75 11.87
CA ARG A 106 -8.58 9.79 12.41
C ARG A 106 -9.80 10.56 12.90
N GLY A 107 -10.98 10.00 12.70
CA GLY A 107 -12.22 10.61 13.15
C GLY A 107 -13.39 9.64 13.11
N THR A 108 -14.58 10.20 13.26
CA THR A 108 -15.86 9.51 13.17
C THR A 108 -16.59 9.87 11.88
N GLN A 109 -17.36 8.93 11.36
CA GLN A 109 -18.24 9.16 10.24
C GLN A 109 -19.44 10.02 10.68
N PRO A 110 -19.93 10.93 9.82
CA PRO A 110 -21.11 11.74 10.11
C PRO A 110 -22.36 10.88 10.26
N THR A 111 -23.41 11.43 10.87
CA THR A 111 -24.70 10.73 11.06
C THR A 111 -25.34 10.30 9.74
N GLU A 112 -25.05 11.01 8.66
CA GLU A 112 -25.51 10.71 7.29
C GLU A 112 -24.53 9.80 6.52
N GLY A 113 -23.46 9.34 7.16
CA GLY A 113 -22.47 8.44 6.59
C GLY A 113 -22.96 7.00 6.52
N PRO A 114 -22.26 6.13 5.76
CA PRO A 114 -22.66 4.74 5.60
C PRO A 114 -22.62 3.94 6.92
N VAL A 115 -21.79 4.37 7.88
CA VAL A 115 -21.77 3.83 9.24
C VAL A 115 -21.79 5.00 10.23
N PRO A 116 -22.96 5.53 10.60
CA PRO A 116 -23.09 6.66 11.52
C PRO A 116 -22.34 6.42 12.83
N GLY A 117 -21.43 7.34 13.20
CA GLY A 117 -20.57 7.20 14.39
C GLY A 117 -19.44 6.16 14.27
N GLY A 118 -19.34 5.46 13.13
CA GLY A 118 -18.24 4.54 12.83
C GLY A 118 -16.90 5.24 12.66
N HIS A 119 -15.80 4.49 12.65
CA HIS A 119 -14.46 5.05 12.49
C HIS A 119 -14.16 5.40 11.02
N VAL A 120 -13.42 6.48 10.81
CA VAL A 120 -12.81 6.83 9.51
C VAL A 120 -11.36 7.23 9.70
N THR A 121 -10.49 6.69 8.87
CA THR A 121 -9.07 7.05 8.82
C THR A 121 -8.73 7.51 7.42
N TRP A 122 -8.22 8.73 7.31
CA TRP A 122 -7.64 9.28 6.09
C TRP A 122 -6.13 9.10 6.15
N ILE A 123 -5.53 8.58 5.08
CA ILE A 123 -4.09 8.37 4.97
C ILE A 123 -3.67 8.93 3.62
N VAL A 124 -2.63 9.76 3.61
CA VAL A 124 -1.99 10.29 2.41
C VAL A 124 -0.53 9.93 2.46
N TRP A 125 -0.07 9.24 1.42
CA TRP A 125 1.33 8.86 1.24
C TRP A 125 1.83 9.31 -0.11
N GLU A 126 3.14 9.30 -0.26
CA GLU A 126 3.86 9.71 -1.44
C GLU A 126 3.50 8.89 -2.67
N LYS A 127 3.21 9.59 -3.79
CA LYS A 127 3.19 8.96 -5.11
C LYS A 127 4.63 8.86 -5.63
N VAL A 128 5.26 7.71 -5.39
CA VAL A 128 6.64 7.45 -5.83
C VAL A 128 6.75 7.45 -7.37
N PRO A 129 7.89 7.85 -7.94
CA PRO A 129 8.08 7.87 -9.39
C PRO A 129 8.21 6.46 -9.97
N GLY A 130 7.70 6.26 -11.18
CA GLY A 130 7.84 5.01 -11.93
C GLY A 130 6.52 4.44 -12.41
N LYS A 131 6.56 3.17 -12.85
CA LYS A 131 5.39 2.43 -13.31
C LYS A 131 5.20 1.17 -12.47
N CYS A 132 3.95 0.88 -12.13
CA CYS A 132 3.57 -0.41 -11.55
C CYS A 132 3.95 -1.53 -12.52
N LEU A 133 4.54 -2.63 -12.02
CA LEU A 133 5.00 -3.73 -12.89
C LEU A 133 3.86 -4.64 -13.38
N GLY A 134 2.67 -4.53 -12.79
CA GLY A 134 1.52 -5.31 -13.21
C GLY A 134 0.28 -5.09 -12.36
N ASP A 135 -0.61 -6.07 -12.39
CA ASP A 135 -1.77 -6.15 -11.51
C ASP A 135 -1.51 -7.09 -10.32
N TYR A 136 -2.55 -7.48 -9.60
CA TYR A 136 -2.43 -8.33 -8.42
C TYR A 136 -1.90 -9.74 -8.72
N LYS A 137 -1.87 -10.18 -9.98
CA LYS A 137 -1.53 -11.56 -10.38
C LYS A 137 -0.42 -11.63 -11.43
N TYR A 138 -0.37 -10.70 -12.37
CA TYR A 138 0.50 -10.78 -13.55
C TYR A 138 1.34 -9.52 -13.73
N ALA A 139 2.65 -9.71 -13.89
CA ALA A 139 3.61 -8.65 -14.15
C ALA A 139 3.68 -8.31 -15.64
N PHE A 140 2.54 -8.02 -16.29
CA PHE A 140 2.48 -7.81 -17.73
C PHE A 140 3.39 -6.68 -18.21
N VAL A 141 3.49 -5.57 -17.46
CA VAL A 141 4.41 -4.45 -17.80
C VAL A 141 5.85 -4.93 -17.78
N TYR A 142 6.20 -5.80 -16.84
CA TYR A 142 7.53 -6.41 -16.77
C TYR A 142 7.78 -7.38 -17.93
N TRP A 143 6.83 -8.27 -18.25
CA TRP A 143 7.01 -9.27 -19.32
C TRP A 143 7.05 -8.66 -20.72
N ASP A 144 6.46 -7.48 -20.91
CA ASP A 144 6.55 -6.70 -22.15
C ASP A 144 7.92 -6.01 -22.33
N MET A 145 8.75 -5.97 -21.28
CA MET A 145 10.11 -5.40 -21.36
C MET A 145 11.08 -6.34 -22.09
N ILE A 146 12.07 -5.75 -22.76
CA ILE A 146 13.18 -6.49 -23.36
C ILE A 146 14.01 -7.21 -22.26
N PRO A 147 14.72 -8.32 -22.59
CA PRO A 147 15.45 -9.13 -21.62
C PRO A 147 16.38 -8.35 -20.70
N GLU A 148 17.07 -7.34 -21.22
CA GLU A 148 18.03 -6.50 -20.48
C GLU A 148 17.34 -5.64 -19.42
N GLN A 149 16.16 -5.11 -19.74
CA GLN A 149 15.35 -4.35 -18.79
C GLN A 149 14.78 -5.25 -17.70
N ARG A 150 14.30 -6.44 -18.05
CA ARG A 150 13.83 -7.43 -17.08
C ARG A 150 14.93 -7.85 -16.12
N LYS A 151 16.15 -8.06 -16.62
CA LYS A 151 17.34 -8.30 -15.79
C LYS A 151 17.57 -7.17 -14.79
N ARG A 152 17.53 -5.91 -15.22
CA ARG A 152 17.68 -4.74 -14.33
C ARG A 152 16.60 -4.66 -13.26
N VAL A 153 15.36 -4.99 -13.60
CA VAL A 153 14.26 -5.05 -12.62
C VAL A 153 14.51 -6.13 -11.58
N ARG A 154 14.93 -7.35 -11.98
CA ARG A 154 15.27 -8.43 -11.04
C ARG A 154 16.43 -8.05 -10.12
N GLU A 155 17.48 -7.44 -10.65
CA GLU A 155 18.61 -6.94 -9.85
C GLU A 155 18.17 -5.85 -8.86
N GLY A 156 17.30 -4.93 -9.30
CA GLY A 156 16.65 -3.94 -8.45
C GLY A 156 15.83 -4.59 -7.33
N PHE A 157 15.00 -5.56 -7.68
CA PHE A 157 14.18 -6.30 -6.74
C PHE A 157 15.04 -7.00 -5.67
N LEU A 158 16.06 -7.75 -6.06
CA LEU A 158 16.95 -8.46 -5.12
C LEU A 158 17.73 -7.52 -4.20
N ARG A 159 18.05 -6.31 -4.67
CA ARG A 159 18.66 -5.28 -3.84
C ARG A 159 17.66 -4.72 -2.83
N GLU A 160 16.46 -4.35 -3.28
CA GLU A 160 15.50 -3.66 -2.42
C GLU A 160 14.73 -4.60 -1.50
N ILE A 161 14.50 -5.86 -1.88
CA ILE A 161 13.84 -6.84 -1.01
C ILE A 161 14.63 -7.07 0.28
N ARG A 162 15.96 -7.06 0.21
CA ARG A 162 16.85 -7.11 1.38
C ARG A 162 16.55 -5.98 2.35
N ASN A 163 16.44 -4.75 1.83
CA ASN A 163 16.22 -3.56 2.64
C ASN A 163 14.86 -3.62 3.35
N ILE A 164 13.78 -3.93 2.63
CA ILE A 164 12.43 -3.96 3.20
C ILE A 164 12.24 -5.14 4.18
N MET A 165 12.84 -6.29 3.88
CA MET A 165 12.76 -7.46 4.75
C MET A 165 13.53 -7.24 6.07
N LYS A 166 14.69 -6.56 6.02
CA LYS A 166 15.44 -6.16 7.23
C LYS A 166 14.70 -5.11 8.07
N MET A 167 13.84 -4.30 7.45
CA MET A 167 12.97 -3.38 8.19
C MET A 167 11.84 -4.08 8.95
N GLY A 168 11.47 -5.32 8.59
CA GLY A 168 10.43 -6.05 9.33
C GLY A 168 9.01 -5.63 8.97
N CYS A 169 8.76 -5.09 7.78
CA CYS A 169 7.43 -4.72 7.29
C CYS A 169 7.34 -5.02 5.80
N PHE A 170 6.36 -5.83 5.38
CA PHE A 170 6.23 -6.31 3.99
C PHE A 170 4.76 -6.41 3.57
N PRO A 171 4.41 -6.25 2.29
CA PRO A 171 3.04 -6.46 1.82
C PRO A 171 2.55 -7.87 2.16
N GLN A 172 1.36 -7.99 2.77
CA GLN A 172 0.85 -9.29 3.21
C GLN A 172 0.48 -10.21 2.04
N ARG A 173 0.03 -9.63 0.92
CA ARG A 173 -0.24 -10.33 -0.34
C ARG A 173 0.76 -9.83 -1.38
N PRO A 174 1.99 -10.37 -1.40
CA PRO A 174 3.00 -9.97 -2.37
C PRO A 174 2.52 -10.30 -3.78
N GLY A 175 2.85 -9.42 -4.72
CA GLY A 175 2.46 -9.55 -6.10
C GLY A 175 3.01 -8.41 -6.96
N PRO A 176 2.86 -8.48 -8.28
CA PRO A 176 3.40 -7.49 -9.20
C PRO A 176 2.88 -6.06 -8.95
N SER A 177 1.63 -5.93 -8.51
CA SER A 177 1.02 -4.65 -8.14
C SER A 177 1.66 -3.96 -6.94
N ASN A 178 2.47 -4.68 -6.17
CA ASN A 178 3.23 -4.15 -5.04
C ASN A 178 4.59 -3.58 -5.45
N LEU A 179 4.94 -3.59 -6.75
CA LEU A 179 6.22 -3.11 -7.25
C LEU A 179 6.06 -1.94 -8.21
N ILE A 180 6.72 -0.83 -7.90
CA ILE A 180 6.86 0.31 -8.80
C ILE A 180 8.32 0.41 -9.25
N TRP A 181 8.54 0.37 -10.56
CA TRP A 181 9.87 0.48 -11.15
C TRP A 181 10.07 1.86 -11.81
N ASN A 182 11.14 2.54 -11.41
CA ASN A 182 11.60 3.76 -12.07
C ASN A 182 12.79 3.44 -12.97
N ALA A 183 12.52 3.27 -14.27
CA ALA A 183 13.55 2.91 -15.25
C ALA A 183 14.68 3.96 -15.37
N SER A 184 14.38 5.23 -15.13
CA SER A 184 15.34 6.34 -15.26
C SER A 184 16.37 6.32 -14.14
N SER A 185 15.96 6.05 -12.89
CA SER A 185 16.88 5.98 -11.75
C SER A 185 17.36 4.57 -11.42
N GLY A 186 16.66 3.53 -11.90
CA GLY A 186 16.88 2.14 -11.47
C GLY A 186 16.37 1.84 -10.05
N ALA A 187 15.53 2.72 -9.49
CA ALA A 187 14.90 2.53 -8.19
C ALA A 187 13.66 1.62 -8.31
N LEU A 188 13.48 0.78 -7.29
CA LEU A 188 12.32 -0.10 -7.15
C LEU A 188 11.67 0.17 -5.79
N TYR A 189 10.36 0.37 -5.79
CA TYR A 189 9.61 0.68 -4.58
C TYR A 189 8.60 -0.42 -4.29
N PHE A 190 8.52 -0.82 -3.02
CA PHE A 190 7.44 -1.66 -2.50
C PHE A 190 6.26 -0.77 -2.11
N VAL A 191 5.05 -1.17 -2.52
CA VAL A 191 3.78 -0.48 -2.21
C VAL A 191 2.71 -1.48 -1.79
N GLY A 192 1.53 -0.97 -1.38
CA GLY A 192 0.38 -1.81 -1.05
C GLY A 192 0.47 -2.44 0.35
N PHE A 193 0.72 -1.63 1.36
CA PHE A 193 0.84 -2.04 2.76
C PHE A 193 -0.49 -2.11 3.52
N ARG A 194 -1.64 -2.16 2.81
CA ARG A 194 -2.98 -2.09 3.39
C ARG A 194 -3.17 -3.01 4.60
N ASP A 195 -2.78 -4.26 4.42
CA ASP A 195 -2.94 -5.33 5.40
C ASP A 195 -1.57 -5.73 6.02
N SER A 196 -0.54 -4.90 5.86
CA SER A 196 0.81 -5.22 6.33
C SER A 196 0.88 -5.24 7.86
N MET A 197 1.52 -6.27 8.39
CA MET A 197 1.83 -6.39 9.81
C MET A 197 3.33 -6.39 10.02
N PRO A 198 3.84 -5.74 11.08
CA PRO A 198 5.24 -5.80 11.42
C PRO A 198 5.62 -7.24 11.81
N PHE A 199 6.82 -7.65 11.45
CA PHE A 199 7.41 -8.93 11.83
C PHE A 199 8.86 -8.73 12.26
N LYS A 200 9.40 -9.69 13.02
CA LYS A 200 10.82 -9.70 13.37
C LYS A 200 11.62 -10.33 12.23
N PRO A 201 12.56 -9.60 11.61
CA PRO A 201 13.46 -10.19 10.62
C PRO A 201 14.20 -11.39 11.23
N LYS A 202 14.41 -12.46 10.45
CA LYS A 202 15.25 -13.59 10.87
C LYS A 202 16.67 -13.43 10.32
N GLU A 203 17.65 -13.89 11.06
CA GLU A 203 19.08 -13.76 10.70
C GLU A 203 19.46 -14.48 9.40
N ASN A 204 18.72 -15.52 9.00
CA ASN A 204 19.04 -16.36 7.84
C ASN A 204 18.22 -16.06 6.58
N TRP A 205 17.54 -14.92 6.50
CA TRP A 205 16.74 -14.57 5.32
C TRP A 205 17.57 -14.19 4.09
N ASP A 206 18.86 -13.88 4.28
CA ASP A 206 19.74 -13.45 3.20
C ASP A 206 19.95 -14.51 2.09
N GLU A 207 19.68 -15.79 2.37
CA GLU A 207 19.90 -16.93 1.47
C GLU A 207 18.74 -17.23 0.50
N PHE A 208 17.56 -16.61 0.66
CA PHE A 208 16.34 -17.04 -0.05
C PHE A 208 15.61 -15.92 -0.82
N TYR A 209 16.20 -14.75 -1.04
CA TYR A 209 15.47 -13.65 -1.70
C TYR A 209 15.06 -13.94 -3.15
N GLU A 210 15.83 -14.75 -3.86
CA GLU A 210 15.47 -15.18 -5.22
C GLU A 210 14.21 -16.05 -5.25
N SER A 211 13.90 -16.75 -4.15
CA SER A 211 12.69 -17.58 -4.03
C SER A 211 11.41 -16.76 -4.05
N TRP A 212 11.48 -15.43 -3.88
CA TRP A 212 10.35 -14.51 -3.96
C TRP A 212 10.06 -14.03 -5.38
N LEU A 213 10.98 -14.20 -6.34
CA LEU A 213 10.76 -13.73 -7.71
C LEU A 213 9.46 -14.28 -8.34
N PRO A 214 9.06 -15.55 -8.12
CA PRO A 214 7.78 -16.08 -8.61
C PRO A 214 6.55 -15.41 -7.99
N ASP A 215 6.57 -15.09 -6.69
CA ASP A 215 5.44 -14.43 -6.01
C ASP A 215 5.14 -13.05 -6.64
N PHE A 216 6.17 -12.41 -7.18
CA PHE A 216 6.07 -11.14 -7.91
C PHE A 216 5.98 -11.29 -9.43
N ASP A 217 5.82 -12.51 -9.95
CA ASP A 217 5.81 -12.85 -11.37
C ASP A 217 7.03 -12.31 -12.15
N LEU A 218 8.18 -12.16 -11.46
CA LEU A 218 9.46 -11.73 -12.03
C LEU A 218 10.27 -12.92 -12.57
N ALA A 219 9.88 -14.14 -12.23
CA ALA A 219 10.42 -15.36 -12.80
C ALA A 219 9.33 -16.43 -12.83
N LYS A 220 9.27 -17.24 -13.90
CA LYS A 220 8.30 -18.34 -14.02
C LYS A 220 9.02 -19.68 -13.94
N PRO A 221 8.81 -20.45 -12.87
CA PRO A 221 9.34 -21.80 -12.78
C PRO A 221 8.65 -22.70 -13.83
N PRO A 222 9.30 -23.78 -14.28
CA PRO A 222 8.73 -24.70 -15.28
C PRO A 222 7.52 -25.50 -14.74
N GLN A 223 7.37 -25.57 -13.42
CA GLN A 223 6.32 -26.29 -12.73
C GLN A 223 5.09 -25.40 -12.47
N ILE A 224 3.91 -25.96 -12.72
CA ILE A 224 2.62 -25.25 -12.68
C ILE A 224 2.20 -24.87 -11.25
N ASN A 225 2.48 -25.72 -10.26
CA ASN A 225 2.10 -25.53 -8.85
C ASN A 225 3.33 -25.30 -7.98
N PHE A 226 4.13 -24.29 -8.31
CA PHE A 226 5.35 -23.99 -7.57
C PHE A 226 5.07 -23.42 -6.18
N ASP A 227 5.58 -24.08 -5.15
CA ASP A 227 5.70 -23.54 -3.80
C ASP A 227 7.18 -23.30 -3.50
N TRP A 228 7.58 -22.04 -3.36
CA TRP A 228 8.98 -21.69 -3.14
C TRP A 228 9.57 -22.32 -1.87
N LYS A 229 8.76 -22.62 -0.86
CA LYS A 229 9.24 -23.24 0.39
C LYS A 229 9.62 -24.71 0.22
N ILE A 230 9.06 -25.36 -0.80
CA ILE A 230 9.19 -26.80 -1.04
C ILE A 230 10.09 -27.04 -2.26
N ASP A 231 9.91 -26.25 -3.31
CA ASP A 231 10.43 -26.55 -4.65
C ASP A 231 11.67 -25.74 -5.02
N TYR A 232 11.96 -24.63 -4.32
CA TYR A 232 13.15 -23.82 -4.62
C TYR A 232 14.43 -24.56 -4.17
N ARG A 233 15.26 -24.94 -5.15
CA ARG A 233 16.52 -25.69 -4.91
C ARG A 233 17.78 -24.83 -4.87
N GLY A 234 17.64 -23.51 -4.70
CA GLY A 234 18.77 -22.59 -4.65
C GLY A 234 19.28 -22.09 -6.01
N ASN A 235 18.60 -22.42 -7.12
CA ASN A 235 18.85 -21.82 -8.43
C ASN A 235 17.57 -21.71 -9.26
N MET A 236 17.65 -20.99 -10.38
CA MET A 236 16.54 -20.75 -11.32
C MET A 236 16.80 -21.41 -12.69
N ASP A 237 17.51 -22.54 -12.72
CA ASP A 237 17.81 -23.23 -13.98
C ASP A 237 16.53 -23.72 -14.66
N GLY A 238 16.39 -23.41 -15.96
CA GLY A 238 15.20 -23.74 -16.74
C GLY A 238 13.98 -22.86 -16.46
N TRP A 239 14.11 -21.83 -15.62
CA TRP A 239 13.05 -20.87 -15.39
C TRP A 239 13.00 -19.86 -16.54
N LYS A 240 11.80 -19.34 -16.82
CA LYS A 240 11.68 -18.18 -17.68
C LYS A 240 11.98 -16.94 -16.83
N LEU A 241 13.04 -16.22 -17.21
CA LEU A 241 13.45 -14.95 -16.62
C LEU A 241 13.13 -13.81 -17.57
#